data_AF-A0A972ZNY9-F1
#
_entry.id   AF-A0A972ZNY9-F1
#
_cell.length_a   1.000
_cell.length_b   1.000
_cell.length_c   1.000
_cell.angle_alpha   90.00
_cell.angle_beta   90.00
_cell.angle_gamma   90.00
#
_symmetry.space_group_name_H-M   'P 1'
#
loop_
_entity.id
_entity.type
_entity.pdbx_description
1 polymer ?
#
loop_
_entity_poly.entity_id
_entity_poly.type
_entity_poly.pdbx_seq_one_letter_code
_entity_poly.pdbx_strand_id
1 'polypeptide(L)'
;MYNSAVVRGSDHIGRRLPGQEITVPSIDSQGWNDSFSHFQEDRLQDLVQLELIRESLIAVVGEMRANIIHSSYAPIIYEGHDFSCALMSADGRQVAQG
;
A
#
# COMPACT_ATOMS: atom_id res chain seq x y z
N MET A 1 -10.63 41.47 13.14
CA MET A 1 -9.21 41.15 12.83
C MET A 1 -9.09 39.63 12.82
N TYR A 2 -8.96 39.03 11.64
CA TYR A 2 -8.74 37.59 11.48
C TYR A 2 -7.25 37.31 11.74
N ASN A 3 -6.93 36.44 12.70
CA ASN A 3 -5.55 36.14 13.07
C ASN A 3 -5.10 34.89 12.30
N SER A 4 -4.33 35.06 11.22
CA SER A 4 -3.72 33.94 10.48
C SER A 4 -2.54 33.40 11.28
N ALA A 5 -2.58 32.11 11.64
CA ALA A 5 -1.42 31.45 12.22
C ALA A 5 -0.42 31.11 11.10
N VAL A 6 0.86 31.31 11.37
CA VAL A 6 1.94 30.83 10.52
C VAL A 6 2.45 29.52 11.10
N VAL A 7 2.37 28.44 10.33
CA VAL A 7 2.92 27.14 10.71
C VAL A 7 4.04 26.77 9.74
N ARG A 8 5.17 26.26 10.27
CA ARG A 8 6.31 25.84 9.45
C ARG A 8 6.00 24.46 8.85
N GLY A 9 6.05 24.35 7.52
CA GLY A 9 5.75 23.10 6.81
C GLY A 9 6.70 21.94 7.17
N SER A 10 6.14 20.73 7.23
CA SER A 10 6.87 19.47 7.40
C SER A 10 6.50 18.49 6.29
N ASP A 11 7.45 17.63 5.90
CA ASP A 11 7.22 16.59 4.89
C ASP A 11 6.43 15.39 5.46
N HIS A 12 6.18 14.39 4.60
CA HIS A 12 5.45 13.15 4.92
C HIS A 12 6.13 12.27 5.99
N ILE A 13 7.37 12.62 6.41
CA ILE A 13 8.12 11.98 7.49
C ILE A 13 8.37 12.93 8.68
N GLY A 14 7.69 14.09 8.71
CA GLY A 14 7.74 15.05 9.82
C GLY A 14 9.01 15.89 9.90
N ARG A 15 9.89 15.86 8.90
CA ARG A 15 11.08 16.73 8.82
C ARG A 15 10.69 18.12 8.33
N ARG A 16 11.34 19.14 8.90
CA ARG A 16 11.10 20.54 8.53
C ARG A 16 11.53 20.78 7.09
N LEU A 17 10.64 21.35 6.28
CA LEU A 17 10.96 21.82 4.95
C LEU A 17 11.63 23.21 5.04
N PRO A 18 12.81 23.42 4.43
CA PRO A 18 13.48 24.71 4.48
C PRO A 18 12.69 25.76 3.68
N GLY A 19 12.27 26.84 4.35
CA GLY A 19 11.73 28.04 3.71
C GLY A 19 10.24 28.02 3.33
N GLN A 20 9.48 26.95 3.63
CA GLN A 20 8.05 26.92 3.34
C GLN A 20 7.23 27.41 4.54
N GLU A 21 6.88 28.70 4.51
CA GLU A 21 5.94 29.32 5.44
C GLU A 21 4.52 29.06 4.92
N ILE A 22 3.75 28.22 5.63
CA ILE A 22 2.38 27.91 5.25
C ILE A 22 1.47 28.86 6.00
N THR A 23 0.83 29.78 5.29
CA THR A 23 -0.29 30.56 5.83
C THR A 23 -1.49 29.64 5.93
N VAL A 24 -1.80 29.19 7.14
CA VAL A 24 -3.01 28.39 7.36
C VAL A 24 -4.22 29.33 7.45
N PRO A 25 -5.30 29.07 6.69
CA PRO A 25 -6.56 29.75 6.96
C PRO A 25 -6.95 29.50 8.41
N SER A 26 -7.53 30.49 9.09
CA SER A 26 -8.01 30.28 10.47
C SER A 26 -9.23 29.36 10.41
N ILE A 27 -8.97 28.06 10.53
CA ILE A 27 -9.97 27.03 10.68
C ILE A 27 -10.26 26.92 12.19
N ASP A 28 -11.51 26.73 12.56
CA ASP A 28 -11.89 26.51 13.95
C ASP A 28 -11.40 25.13 14.44
N SER A 29 -11.47 24.89 15.76
CA SER A 29 -11.06 23.61 16.34
C SER A 29 -11.82 22.42 15.74
N GLN A 30 -13.04 22.63 15.27
CA GLN A 30 -13.85 21.59 14.65
C GLN A 30 -13.33 21.23 13.26
N GLY A 31 -13.08 22.20 12.38
CA GLY A 31 -12.51 21.95 11.06
C GLY A 31 -11.09 21.37 11.12
N TRP A 32 -10.35 21.62 12.20
CA TRP A 32 -9.07 20.94 12.45
C TRP A 32 -9.27 19.44 12.71
N ASN A 33 -10.25 19.07 13.55
CA ASN A 33 -10.57 17.68 13.86
C ASN A 33 -11.14 16.93 12.64
N ASP A 34 -12.01 17.57 11.85
CA ASP A 34 -12.61 16.96 10.67
C ASP A 34 -11.55 16.68 9.59
N SER A 35 -10.65 17.64 9.36
CA SER A 35 -9.53 17.47 8.42
C SER A 35 -8.61 16.34 8.88
N PHE A 36 -8.22 16.33 10.15
CA PHE A 36 -7.37 15.28 10.71
C PHE A 36 -8.01 13.88 10.62
N SER A 37 -9.33 13.79 10.86
CA SER A 37 -10.08 12.54 10.78
C SER A 37 -10.17 12.03 9.33
N HIS A 38 -10.44 12.92 8.37
CA HIS A 38 -10.43 12.57 6.94
C HIS A 38 -9.06 12.07 6.47
N PHE A 39 -7.98 12.78 6.85
CA PHE A 39 -6.62 12.34 6.58
C PHE A 39 -6.31 10.96 7.18
N GLN A 40 -6.87 10.63 8.35
CA GLN A 40 -6.65 9.33 8.99
C GLN A 40 -7.48 8.23 8.31
N GLU A 41 -8.72 8.51 7.91
CA GLU A 41 -9.58 7.61 7.15
C GLU A 41 -8.94 7.25 5.80
N ASP A 42 -8.46 8.25 5.04
CA ASP A 42 -7.80 8.07 3.74
C ASP A 42 -6.56 7.17 3.89
N ARG A 43 -5.73 7.40 4.92
CA ARG A 43 -4.56 6.55 5.17
C ARG A 43 -4.95 5.12 5.55
N LEU A 44 -6.02 4.92 6.32
CA LEU A 44 -6.47 3.57 6.66
C LEU A 44 -7.00 2.84 5.42
N GLN A 45 -7.70 3.55 4.54
CA GLN A 45 -8.16 3.00 3.25
C GLN A 45 -6.98 2.55 2.38
N ASP A 46 -5.93 3.36 2.25
CA ASP A 46 -4.73 3.00 1.49
C ASP A 46 -4.05 1.74 2.04
N LEU A 47 -3.96 1.62 3.37
CA LEU A 47 -3.35 0.45 4.01
C LEU A 47 -4.18 -0.83 3.83
N VAL A 48 -5.52 -0.72 3.95
CA VAL A 48 -6.42 -1.85 3.71
C VAL A 48 -6.35 -2.29 2.25
N GLN A 49 -6.34 -1.35 1.30
CA GLN A 49 -6.20 -1.67 -0.12
C GLN A 49 -4.86 -2.35 -0.41
N LEU A 50 -3.77 -1.87 0.18
CA LEU A 50 -2.46 -2.49 0.00
C LEU A 50 -2.44 -3.94 0.48
N GLU A 51 -2.96 -4.22 1.68
CA GLU A 51 -2.98 -5.59 2.21
C GLU A 51 -3.91 -6.49 1.38
N LEU A 52 -5.06 -5.96 0.96
CA LEU A 52 -5.99 -6.69 0.09
C LEU A 52 -5.32 -7.08 -1.24
N ILE A 53 -4.62 -6.13 -1.87
CA ILE A 53 -3.88 -6.39 -3.11
C ILE A 53 -2.79 -7.43 -2.85
N ARG A 54 -2.01 -7.28 -1.78
CA ARG A 54 -0.95 -8.22 -1.42
C ARG A 54 -1.47 -9.64 -1.25
N GLU A 55 -2.53 -9.82 -0.46
CA GLU A 55 -3.12 -11.14 -0.22
C GLU A 55 -3.72 -11.72 -1.51
N SER A 56 -4.40 -10.91 -2.32
CA SER A 56 -4.93 -11.38 -3.61
C SER A 56 -3.85 -11.89 -4.56
N LEU A 57 -2.70 -11.21 -4.63
CA LEU A 57 -1.59 -11.64 -5.48
C LEU A 57 -0.96 -12.95 -4.99
N ILE A 58 -0.84 -13.12 -3.67
CA ILE A 58 -0.36 -14.38 -3.06
C ILE A 58 -1.36 -15.51 -3.35
N ALA A 59 -2.66 -15.26 -3.17
CA ALA A 59 -3.72 -16.23 -3.43
C ALA A 59 -3.72 -16.70 -4.90
N VAL A 60 -3.58 -15.77 -5.87
CA VAL A 60 -3.48 -16.11 -7.29
C VAL A 60 -2.32 -17.09 -7.54
N VAL A 61 -1.14 -16.82 -6.98
CA VAL A 61 0.01 -17.72 -7.16
C VAL A 61 -0.21 -19.07 -6.47
N GLY A 62 -0.88 -19.09 -5.32
CA GLY A 62 -1.31 -20.32 -4.64
C GLY A 62 -2.22 -21.19 -5.52
N GLU A 63 -3.20 -20.58 -6.17
CA GLU A 63 -4.08 -21.27 -7.13
C GLU A 63 -3.31 -21.76 -8.36
N MET A 64 -2.36 -20.98 -8.87
CA MET A 64 -1.48 -21.43 -9.96
C MET A 64 -0.71 -22.69 -9.58
N ARG A 65 -0.12 -22.71 -8.37
CA ARG A 65 0.58 -23.89 -7.85
C ARG A 65 -0.34 -25.09 -7.73
N ALA A 66 -1.52 -24.92 -7.12
CA ALA A 66 -2.50 -25.99 -6.95
C ALA A 66 -2.91 -26.57 -8.32
N ASN A 67 -3.21 -25.71 -9.28
CA ASN A 67 -3.59 -26.12 -10.63
C ASN A 67 -2.47 -26.89 -11.34
N ILE A 68 -1.21 -26.46 -11.22
CA ILE A 68 -0.08 -27.19 -11.82
C ILE A 68 0.09 -28.57 -11.19
N ILE A 69 0.00 -28.69 -9.87
CA ILE A 69 0.09 -29.98 -9.17
C ILE A 69 -1.03 -30.91 -9.63
N HIS A 70 -2.27 -30.41 -9.72
CA HIS A 70 -3.42 -31.23 -10.07
C HIS A 70 -3.52 -31.58 -11.57
N SER A 71 -2.96 -30.76 -12.45
CA SER A 71 -3.02 -30.98 -13.90
C SER A 71 -1.78 -31.63 -14.50
N SER A 72 -0.67 -31.70 -13.75
CA SER A 72 0.56 -32.30 -14.23
C SER A 72 0.52 -33.82 -14.18
N TYR A 73 1.05 -34.46 -15.22
CA TYR A 73 1.29 -35.90 -15.28
C TYR A 73 2.75 -36.29 -14.98
N ALA A 74 3.61 -35.31 -14.69
CA ALA A 74 5.01 -35.55 -14.39
C ALA A 74 5.23 -35.69 -12.87
N PRO A 75 5.69 -36.86 -12.36
CA PRO A 75 5.89 -37.07 -10.91
C PRO A 75 6.82 -36.03 -10.28
N ILE A 76 7.82 -35.55 -11.02
CA ILE A 76 8.73 -34.50 -10.57
C ILE A 76 8.00 -33.18 -10.20
N ILE A 77 6.79 -32.96 -10.73
CA ILE A 77 5.98 -31.77 -10.49
C ILE A 77 4.92 -32.01 -9.41
N TYR A 78 4.10 -33.06 -9.53
CA TYR A 78 2.96 -33.26 -8.61
C TYR A 78 3.33 -34.03 -7.33
N GLU A 79 4.40 -34.84 -7.34
CA GLU A 79 4.98 -35.47 -6.13
C GLU A 79 6.26 -34.76 -5.68
N GLY A 80 7.14 -34.42 -6.62
CA GLY A 80 8.46 -33.83 -6.35
C GLY A 80 8.45 -32.32 -6.12
N HIS A 81 7.41 -31.62 -6.58
CA HIS A 81 7.27 -30.16 -6.47
C HIS A 81 8.46 -29.34 -6.99
N ASP A 82 9.18 -29.84 -7.99
CA ASP A 82 10.30 -29.16 -8.63
C ASP A 82 9.81 -28.14 -9.67
N PHE A 83 9.16 -27.08 -9.18
CA PHE A 83 8.70 -25.94 -9.97
C PHE A 83 8.43 -24.73 -9.07
N SER A 84 8.31 -23.55 -9.68
CA SER A 84 7.92 -22.33 -8.98
C SER A 84 6.83 -21.59 -9.76
N CYS A 85 5.99 -20.87 -9.02
CA CYS A 85 5.00 -19.96 -9.57
C CYS A 85 5.32 -18.56 -9.06
N ALA A 86 5.38 -17.58 -9.96
CA ALA A 86 5.62 -16.20 -9.57
C ALA A 86 4.88 -15.23 -10.51
N LEU A 87 4.38 -14.14 -9.92
CA LEU A 87 3.94 -12.98 -10.68
C LEU A 87 5.09 -12.00 -10.80
N MET A 88 5.24 -11.41 -11.98
CA MET A 88 6.25 -10.39 -12.26
C MET A 88 5.59 -9.10 -12.71
N SER A 89 6.17 -7.99 -12.28
CA SER A 89 5.88 -6.66 -12.82
C SER A 89 6.43 -6.54 -14.25
N ALA A 90 5.96 -5.53 -14.99
CA ALA A 90 6.36 -5.29 -16.37
C ALA A 90 7.88 -5.05 -16.54
N ASP A 91 8.56 -4.65 -15.47
CA ASP A 91 10.02 -4.48 -15.41
C ASP A 91 10.78 -5.76 -15.02
N GLY A 92 10.09 -6.89 -14.91
CA GLY A 92 10.67 -8.19 -14.55
C GLY A 92 10.92 -8.39 -13.07
N ARG A 93 10.47 -7.47 -12.20
CA ARG A 93 10.57 -7.65 -10.74
C ARG A 93 9.50 -8.63 -10.26
N GLN A 94 9.90 -9.58 -9.42
CA GLN A 94 8.94 -10.47 -8.76
C GLN A 94 8.05 -9.66 -7.80
N VAL A 95 6.74 -9.83 -7.92
CA VAL A 95 5.74 -9.17 -7.06
C VAL A 95 5.05 -10.14 -6.10
N ALA A 96 4.96 -11.42 -6.46
CA ALA A 96 4.48 -12.50 -5.60
C ALA A 96 5.10 -13.83 -6.03
N GLN A 97 5.28 -14.74 -5.08
CA GLN A 97 5.72 -16.12 -5.32
C GLN A 97 4.96 -17.02 -4.35
N GLY A 98 4.68 -18.24 -4.79
CA GLY A 98 3.98 -19.26 -4.03
C GLY A 98 4.53 -20.60 -4.38
#